data_AF-A0A8H7FQP1-F1
#
_entry.id   AF-A0A8H7FQP1-F1
#
_cell.length_a   1.000
_cell.length_b   1.000
_cell.length_c   1.000
_cell.angle_alpha   90.00
_cell.angle_beta   90.00
_cell.angle_gamma   90.00
#
_symmetry.space_group_name_H-M   'P 1'
#
loop_
_entity.id
_entity.type
_entity.pdbx_description
1 polymer ?
#
loop_
_entity_poly.entity_id
_entity_poly.type
_entity_poly.pdbx_seq_one_letter_code
_entity_poly.pdbx_strand_id
1 'polypeptide(L)'
;MALRCIDSLFKVRPKQRARSDPRSYLFFSFREQEPLLRAKQQASPASGSSMLKLYIALFVAAVLICNFVGLVLWDRSCQNKNLVQYEKEVASRKAQEAQRELEWVREMDKKREEEHARETQWQTEYDLKKAQEARRELAWERHMNETQESERTREAQWKRAYDLKRAQEKQQERAWERQMDNKRREERTREAQWEMSQEKRERLGLSWSAPLSHGCVSHGVQSYRARLLDAVFTECLGSPTTANAKGMWVFSGSSCALNTDKTTTMPQEIWGHWTVEEDPSCSPFFQDWRTNVRVDILSNW
;
A
#
# COMPACT_ATOMS: atom_id res chain seq x y z
N MET A 1 -7.08 -4.27 -15.99
CA MET A 1 -5.62 -4.08 -16.09
C MET A 1 -4.94 -5.28 -15.47
N ALA A 2 -4.05 -5.90 -16.25
CA ALA A 2 -3.60 -7.27 -16.10
C ALA A 2 -2.53 -7.45 -15.01
N LEU A 3 -2.74 -8.41 -14.11
CA LEU A 3 -1.69 -9.04 -13.32
C LEU A 3 -1.81 -10.54 -13.56
N ARG A 4 -1.08 -11.02 -14.57
CA ARG A 4 -0.84 -12.44 -14.86
C ARG A 4 0.66 -12.65 -14.90
N CYS A 5 1.07 -13.78 -14.30
CA CYS A 5 2.28 -14.55 -14.59
C CYS A 5 3.63 -13.98 -14.13
N ILE A 6 4.05 -14.41 -12.93
CA ILE A 6 5.45 -14.78 -12.69
C ILE A 6 5.45 -16.15 -11.99
N ASP A 7 5.09 -17.18 -12.77
CA ASP A 7 5.43 -18.57 -12.48
C ASP A 7 6.42 -19.00 -13.56
N SER A 8 7.72 -18.98 -13.28
CA SER A 8 8.71 -19.86 -13.90
C SER A 8 10.12 -19.51 -13.43
N LEU A 9 10.96 -20.55 -13.37
CA LEU A 9 12.43 -20.53 -13.28
C LEU A 9 13.07 -20.72 -11.90
N PHE A 10 12.73 -21.82 -11.22
CA PHE A 10 13.74 -22.58 -10.49
C PHE A 10 13.67 -24.06 -10.84
N LYS A 11 14.26 -24.41 -11.98
CA LYS A 11 14.50 -25.80 -12.41
C LYS A 11 15.82 -26.26 -11.79
N VAL A 12 15.78 -26.69 -10.54
CA VAL A 12 16.93 -27.30 -9.85
C VAL A 12 17.23 -28.64 -10.53
N ARG A 13 18.35 -28.74 -11.26
CA ARG A 13 18.87 -30.01 -11.75
C ARG A 13 19.67 -30.69 -10.63
N PRO A 14 19.36 -31.94 -10.23
CA PRO A 14 20.27 -32.72 -9.40
C PRO A 14 21.43 -33.22 -10.27
N LYS A 15 22.65 -32.78 -9.94
CA LYS A 15 23.89 -33.26 -10.58
C LYS A 15 24.29 -34.57 -9.90
N GLN A 16 23.79 -35.69 -10.42
CA GLN A 16 24.34 -37.01 -10.13
C GLN A 16 25.79 -37.08 -10.64
N ARG A 17 26.74 -37.37 -9.75
CA ARG A 17 28.06 -37.88 -10.11
C ARG A 17 28.22 -39.27 -9.51
N ALA A 18 27.89 -40.26 -10.31
CA ALA A 18 28.53 -41.56 -10.24
C ALA A 18 29.98 -41.40 -10.72
N ARG A 19 30.95 -41.83 -9.93
CA ARG A 19 32.28 -42.20 -10.43
C ARG A 19 32.67 -43.51 -9.77
N SER A 20 32.52 -44.54 -10.59
CA SER A 20 33.03 -45.89 -10.46
C SER A 20 34.54 -45.92 -10.30
N ASP A 21 35.00 -46.87 -9.48
CA ASP A 21 36.32 -47.49 -9.50
C ASP A 21 36.75 -47.91 -10.92
N PRO A 22 38.07 -48.04 -11.14
CA PRO A 22 38.55 -49.41 -11.34
C PRO A 22 39.89 -49.73 -10.65
N ARG A 23 39.90 -50.91 -10.04
CA ARG A 23 41.05 -51.79 -9.81
C ARG A 23 42.06 -51.76 -10.97
N SER A 24 43.35 -51.73 -10.64
CA SER A 24 44.39 -52.38 -11.47
C SER A 24 45.46 -53.00 -10.56
N TYR A 25 45.44 -54.33 -10.55
CA TYR A 25 46.52 -55.21 -10.10
C TYR A 25 47.69 -55.14 -11.10
N LEU A 26 48.91 -55.47 -10.65
CA LEU A 26 49.92 -56.34 -11.29
C LEU A 26 51.19 -56.31 -10.39
N PHE A 27 51.48 -57.32 -9.56
CA PHE A 27 52.20 -58.57 -9.89
C PHE A 27 53.47 -58.37 -10.72
N PHE A 28 54.65 -58.52 -10.10
CA PHE A 28 55.78 -59.24 -10.69
C PHE A 28 56.72 -59.79 -9.60
N SER A 29 56.71 -61.12 -9.49
CA SER A 29 57.65 -61.98 -8.79
C SER A 29 58.74 -62.43 -9.78
N PHE A 30 60.01 -62.40 -9.37
CA PHE A 30 61.13 -63.00 -10.13
C PHE A 30 62.13 -63.54 -9.10
N ARG A 31 62.01 -64.80 -8.67
CA ARG A 31 62.49 -66.07 -9.27
C ARG A 31 64.01 -66.24 -9.14
N GLU A 32 64.36 -67.14 -8.22
CA GLU A 32 65.66 -67.79 -8.03
C GLU A 32 66.22 -68.40 -9.32
N GLN A 33 67.55 -68.34 -9.48
CA GLN A 33 68.29 -69.32 -10.27
C GLN A 33 69.75 -69.42 -9.80
N GLU A 34 70.04 -70.47 -9.04
CA GLU A 34 71.36 -71.13 -9.06
C GLU A 34 71.56 -71.81 -10.43
N PRO A 35 72.82 -72.06 -10.81
CA PRO A 35 73.12 -73.37 -11.37
C PRO A 35 74.36 -74.05 -10.75
N LEU A 36 74.10 -75.26 -10.27
CA LEU A 36 75.00 -76.41 -10.14
C LEU A 36 75.63 -76.81 -11.49
N LEU A 37 76.95 -77.06 -11.54
CA LEU A 37 77.66 -78.09 -12.35
C LEU A 37 79.06 -78.28 -11.73
N ARG A 38 79.48 -79.38 -11.09
CA ARG A 38 79.65 -80.81 -11.43
C ARG A 38 80.86 -81.14 -12.34
N ALA A 39 81.82 -81.85 -11.73
CA ALA A 39 82.47 -83.10 -12.20
C ALA A 39 83.92 -83.11 -12.72
N LYS A 40 84.64 -84.15 -12.23
CA LYS A 40 85.77 -84.92 -12.81
C LYS A 40 87.18 -84.29 -12.76
N GLN A 41 88.27 -85.04 -12.64
CA GLN A 41 88.65 -86.38 -12.14
C GLN A 41 90.19 -86.42 -12.32
N GLN A 42 90.88 -87.20 -11.49
CA GLN A 42 92.14 -87.91 -11.80
C GLN A 42 93.48 -87.14 -11.98
N ALA A 43 94.42 -87.56 -11.13
CA ALA A 43 95.74 -88.13 -11.47
C ALA A 43 96.97 -87.40 -10.88
N SER A 44 97.50 -87.99 -9.81
CA SER A 44 98.95 -88.05 -9.53
C SER A 44 99.64 -88.86 -10.66
N PRO A 45 100.92 -88.62 -11.04
CA PRO A 45 102.05 -89.00 -10.18
C PRO A 45 103.38 -88.23 -10.36
N ALA A 46 104.37 -88.67 -9.57
CA ALA A 46 105.83 -88.61 -9.75
C ALA A 46 106.52 -87.25 -9.47
N SER A 47 107.19 -87.08 -8.34
CA SER A 47 108.50 -87.67 -7.97
C SER A 47 109.62 -87.33 -8.96
N GLY A 48 110.50 -86.41 -8.55
CA GLY A 48 111.80 -86.18 -9.19
C GLY A 48 112.21 -84.71 -9.35
N SER A 49 113.21 -84.30 -8.55
CA SER A 49 113.99 -83.03 -8.58
C SER A 49 113.30 -81.80 -7.98
N SER A 50 113.49 -81.59 -6.66
CA SER A 50 112.58 -80.86 -5.76
C SER A 50 112.92 -79.41 -5.41
N MET A 51 114.07 -78.83 -5.74
CA MET A 51 114.35 -77.44 -5.32
C MET A 51 114.12 -76.40 -6.42
N LEU A 52 114.49 -76.70 -7.67
CA LEU A 52 114.34 -75.75 -8.77
C LEU A 52 112.87 -75.52 -9.17
N LYS A 53 112.03 -76.57 -9.17
CA LYS A 53 110.60 -76.48 -9.50
C LYS A 53 109.81 -75.73 -8.42
N LEU A 54 110.17 -75.88 -7.15
CA LEU A 54 109.60 -75.11 -6.04
C LEU A 54 109.99 -73.62 -6.14
N TYR A 55 111.26 -73.32 -6.48
CA TYR A 55 111.69 -71.95 -6.74
C TYR A 55 110.95 -71.31 -7.92
N ILE A 56 110.78 -72.03 -9.03
CA ILE A 56 110.02 -71.54 -10.19
C ILE A 56 108.53 -71.36 -9.84
N ALA A 57 107.91 -72.30 -9.12
CA ALA A 57 106.52 -72.18 -8.71
C ALA A 57 106.30 -71.01 -7.73
N LEU A 58 107.20 -70.80 -6.77
CA LEU A 58 107.16 -69.65 -5.86
C LEU A 58 107.38 -68.34 -6.60
N PHE A 59 108.29 -68.30 -7.58
CA PHE A 59 108.50 -67.13 -8.42
C PHE A 59 107.28 -66.81 -9.26
N VAL A 60 106.67 -67.80 -9.92
CA VAL A 60 105.43 -67.63 -10.68
C VAL A 60 104.28 -67.20 -9.77
N ALA A 61 104.15 -67.78 -8.59
CA ALA A 61 103.15 -67.37 -7.59
C ALA A 61 103.36 -65.93 -7.12
N ALA A 62 104.60 -65.52 -6.86
CA ALA A 62 104.92 -64.14 -6.49
C ALA A 62 104.58 -63.15 -7.61
N VAL A 63 104.89 -63.48 -8.88
CA VAL A 63 104.52 -62.68 -10.04
C VAL A 63 102.99 -62.60 -10.19
N LEU A 64 102.25 -63.69 -9.99
CA LEU A 64 100.79 -63.69 -10.04
C LEU A 64 100.19 -62.85 -8.90
N ILE A 65 100.74 -62.94 -7.69
CA ILE A 65 100.32 -62.12 -6.54
C ILE A 65 100.59 -60.64 -6.83
N CYS A 66 101.76 -60.28 -7.35
CA CYS A 66 102.06 -58.89 -7.73
C CYS A 66 101.11 -58.36 -8.81
N ASN A 67 100.81 -59.16 -9.84
CA ASN A 67 99.83 -58.80 -10.87
C ASN A 67 98.42 -58.66 -10.28
N PHE A 68 98.00 -59.57 -9.40
CA PHE A 68 96.68 -59.52 -8.75
C PHE A 68 96.55 -58.31 -7.83
N VAL A 69 97.56 -58.03 -6.99
CA VAL A 69 97.61 -56.82 -6.15
C VAL A 69 97.60 -55.57 -7.02
N GLY A 70 98.33 -55.55 -8.13
CA GLY A 70 98.29 -54.46 -9.11
C GLY A 70 96.89 -54.23 -9.70
N LEU A 71 96.19 -55.31 -10.09
CA LEU A 71 94.82 -55.24 -10.59
C LEU A 71 93.83 -54.78 -9.53
N VAL A 72 93.95 -55.25 -8.28
CA VAL A 72 93.08 -54.84 -7.17
C VAL A 72 93.30 -53.37 -6.81
N LEU A 73 94.56 -52.90 -6.78
CA LEU A 73 94.87 -51.49 -6.53
C LEU A 73 94.39 -50.60 -7.68
N TRP A 74 94.51 -51.06 -8.92
CA TRP A 74 93.99 -50.37 -10.10
C TRP A 74 92.46 -50.29 -10.09
N ASP A 75 91.77 -51.41 -9.84
CA ASP A 75 90.31 -51.46 -9.72
C ASP A 75 89.81 -50.56 -8.59
N ARG A 76 90.47 -50.59 -7.43
CA ARG A 76 90.17 -49.69 -6.30
C ARG A 76 90.40 -48.22 -6.66
N SER A 77 91.43 -47.90 -7.44
CA SER A 77 91.69 -46.54 -7.92
C SER A 77 90.60 -46.07 -8.89
N CYS A 78 90.17 -46.93 -9.82
CA CYS A 78 89.07 -46.65 -10.75
C CYS A 78 87.73 -46.49 -10.01
N GLN A 79 87.42 -47.37 -9.06
CA GLN A 79 86.23 -47.26 -8.21
C GLN A 79 86.24 -45.97 -7.39
N ASN A 80 87.40 -45.58 -6.83
CA ASN A 80 87.51 -44.34 -6.08
C ASN A 80 87.28 -43.10 -6.97
N LYS A 81 87.79 -43.10 -8.21
CA LYS A 81 87.51 -42.03 -9.18
C LYS A 81 86.03 -41.96 -9.55
N ASN A 82 85.39 -43.10 -9.78
CA ASN A 82 83.94 -43.17 -10.05
C ASN A 82 83.12 -42.69 -8.84
N LEU A 83 83.54 -43.01 -7.61
CA LEU A 83 82.89 -42.56 -6.39
C LEU A 83 82.98 -41.03 -6.24
N VAL A 84 84.16 -40.44 -6.42
CA VAL A 84 84.35 -38.98 -6.36
C VAL A 84 83.54 -38.27 -7.44
N GLN A 85 83.48 -38.81 -8.66
CA GLN A 85 82.62 -38.28 -9.72
C GLN A 85 81.14 -38.36 -9.33
N TYR A 86 80.69 -39.49 -8.80
CA TYR A 86 79.32 -39.69 -8.34
C TYR A 86 78.96 -38.72 -7.20
N GLU A 87 79.83 -38.54 -6.20
CA GLU A 87 79.63 -37.58 -5.12
C GLU A 87 79.49 -36.15 -5.64
N LYS A 88 80.33 -35.77 -6.61
CA LYS A 88 80.25 -34.46 -7.28
C LYS A 88 78.95 -34.30 -8.05
N GLU A 89 78.49 -35.32 -8.77
CA GLU A 89 77.22 -35.31 -9.48
C GLU A 89 76.03 -35.21 -8.52
N VAL A 90 76.04 -35.96 -7.42
CA VAL A 90 74.99 -35.89 -6.38
C VAL A 90 74.98 -34.50 -5.73
N ALA A 91 76.14 -33.95 -5.40
CA ALA A 91 76.24 -32.59 -4.85
C ALA A 91 75.71 -31.54 -5.84
N SER A 92 76.05 -31.66 -7.13
CA SER A 92 75.53 -30.78 -8.18
C SER A 92 74.02 -30.90 -8.34
N ARG A 93 73.46 -32.12 -8.29
CA ARG A 93 72.01 -32.35 -8.37
C ARG A 93 71.27 -31.77 -7.16
N LYS A 94 71.82 -31.97 -5.95
CA LYS A 94 71.27 -31.38 -4.72
C LYS A 94 71.28 -29.86 -4.77
N ALA A 95 72.35 -29.25 -5.30
CA ALA A 95 72.41 -27.80 -5.48
C ALA A 95 71.36 -27.30 -6.49
N GLN A 96 71.16 -28.02 -7.60
CA GLN A 96 70.11 -27.71 -8.57
C GLN A 96 68.70 -27.90 -8.01
N GLU A 97 68.47 -28.92 -7.18
CA GLU A 97 67.20 -29.14 -6.47
C GLU A 97 66.94 -28.01 -5.48
N ALA A 98 67.91 -27.66 -4.64
CA ALA A 98 67.79 -26.54 -3.71
C ALA A 98 67.50 -25.21 -4.44
N GLN A 99 68.10 -24.99 -5.61
CA GLN A 99 67.81 -23.80 -6.41
C GLN A 99 66.37 -23.80 -6.95
N ARG A 100 65.88 -24.94 -7.46
CA ARG A 100 64.50 -25.07 -7.93
C ARG A 100 63.50 -24.90 -6.79
N GLU A 101 63.79 -25.42 -5.61
CA GLU A 101 62.95 -25.23 -4.42
C GLU A 101 62.91 -23.76 -4.00
N LEU A 102 64.05 -23.06 -4.02
CA LEU A 102 64.09 -21.62 -3.75
C LEU A 102 63.31 -20.80 -4.77
N GLU A 103 63.43 -21.13 -6.05
CA GLU A 103 62.65 -20.48 -7.13
C GLU A 103 61.16 -20.73 -6.96
N TRP A 104 60.77 -21.97 -6.64
CA TRP A 104 59.38 -22.33 -6.36
C TRP A 104 58.81 -21.61 -5.13
N VAL A 105 59.58 -21.49 -4.04
CA VAL A 105 59.17 -20.75 -2.84
C VAL A 105 58.93 -19.28 -3.18
N ARG A 106 59.84 -18.64 -3.94
CA ARG A 106 59.67 -17.25 -4.38
C ARG A 106 58.43 -17.06 -5.26
N GLU A 107 58.15 -18.00 -6.15
CA GLU A 107 56.96 -17.97 -6.99
C GLU A 107 55.69 -18.10 -6.14
N MET A 108 55.70 -18.98 -5.15
CA MET A 108 54.58 -19.17 -4.22
C MET A 108 54.36 -17.98 -3.27
N ASP A 109 55.43 -17.31 -2.85
CA ASP A 109 55.34 -16.07 -2.07
C ASP A 109 54.75 -14.95 -2.91
N LYS A 110 55.24 -14.75 -4.15
CA LYS A 110 54.69 -13.77 -5.09
C LYS A 110 53.20 -14.01 -5.36
N LYS A 111 52.80 -15.27 -5.54
CA LYS A 111 51.40 -15.63 -5.75
C LYS A 111 50.54 -15.31 -4.52
N ARG A 112 51.05 -15.55 -3.30
CA ARG A 112 50.35 -15.19 -2.06
C ARG A 112 50.19 -13.68 -1.91
N GLU A 113 51.21 -12.90 -2.24
CA GLU A 113 51.13 -11.44 -2.25
C GLU A 113 50.10 -10.92 -3.26
N GLU A 114 50.06 -11.49 -4.47
CA GLU A 114 49.05 -11.16 -5.49
C GLU A 114 47.62 -11.54 -5.04
N GLU A 115 47.43 -12.68 -4.38
CA GLU A 115 46.14 -13.08 -3.80
C GLU A 115 45.72 -12.10 -2.71
N HIS A 116 46.61 -11.76 -1.78
CA HIS A 116 46.33 -10.79 -0.72
C HIS A 116 46.03 -9.39 -1.29
N ALA A 117 46.73 -8.96 -2.35
CA ALA A 117 46.43 -7.70 -3.04
C ALA A 117 45.02 -7.71 -3.67
N ARG A 118 44.60 -8.83 -4.27
CA ARG A 118 43.24 -8.98 -4.80
C ARG A 118 42.18 -8.98 -3.71
N GLU A 119 42.43 -9.66 -2.59
CA GLU A 119 41.51 -9.68 -1.45
C GLU A 119 41.32 -8.30 -0.83
N THR A 120 42.42 -7.56 -0.64
CA THR A 120 42.36 -6.19 -0.13
C THR A 120 41.64 -5.24 -1.09
N GLN A 121 41.90 -5.33 -2.40
CA GLN A 121 41.16 -4.58 -3.40
C GLN A 121 39.66 -4.90 -3.35
N TRP A 122 39.30 -6.17 -3.37
CA TRP A 122 37.91 -6.62 -3.29
C TRP A 122 37.22 -6.11 -2.01
N GLN A 123 37.90 -6.16 -0.87
CA GLN A 123 37.37 -5.65 0.39
C GLN A 123 37.12 -4.14 0.33
N THR A 124 38.04 -3.37 -0.23
CA THR A 124 37.86 -1.91 -0.38
C THR A 124 36.70 -1.56 -1.31
N GLU A 125 36.52 -2.29 -2.41
CA GLU A 125 35.38 -2.11 -3.32
C GLU A 125 34.06 -2.47 -2.64
N TYR A 126 34.04 -3.56 -1.88
CA TYR A 126 32.88 -3.99 -1.12
C TYR A 126 32.47 -2.94 -0.08
N ASP A 127 33.43 -2.44 0.71
CA ASP A 127 33.19 -1.42 1.72
C ASP A 127 32.73 -0.09 1.11
N LEU A 128 33.31 0.31 -0.03
CA LEU A 128 32.87 1.49 -0.77
C LEU A 128 31.42 1.34 -1.25
N LYS A 129 31.07 0.18 -1.81
CA LYS A 129 29.71 -0.10 -2.27
C LYS A 129 28.72 -0.09 -1.12
N LYS A 130 29.07 -0.71 0.01
CA LYS A 130 28.25 -0.71 1.24
C LYS A 130 28.05 0.70 1.78
N ALA A 131 29.10 1.53 1.79
CA ALA A 131 29.00 2.93 2.18
C ALA A 131 28.11 3.74 1.22
N GLN A 132 28.15 3.45 -0.08
CA GLN A 132 27.28 4.07 -1.07
C GLN A 132 25.81 3.68 -0.87
N GLU A 133 25.53 2.40 -0.60
CA GLU A 133 24.18 1.91 -0.28
C GLU A 133 23.63 2.57 0.99
N ALA A 134 24.42 2.62 2.07
CA ALA A 134 24.04 3.32 3.30
C ALA A 134 23.73 4.81 3.08
N ARG A 135 24.48 5.49 2.20
CA ARG A 135 24.18 6.88 1.82
C ARG A 135 22.85 7.02 1.08
N ARG A 136 22.52 6.06 0.21
CA ARG A 136 21.23 6.05 -0.51
C ARG A 136 20.07 5.80 0.45
N GLU A 137 20.23 4.89 1.39
CA GLU A 137 19.24 4.61 2.44
C GLU A 137 18.99 5.85 3.31
N LEU A 138 20.05 6.51 3.79
CA LEU A 138 19.93 7.76 4.57
C LEU A 138 19.33 8.92 3.76
N ALA A 139 19.57 8.98 2.45
CA ALA A 139 18.94 9.98 1.59
C ALA A 139 17.45 9.68 1.40
N TRP A 140 17.09 8.41 1.22
CA TRP A 140 15.70 7.97 1.11
C TRP A 140 14.92 8.21 2.41
N GLU A 141 15.51 7.90 3.56
CA GLU A 141 14.90 8.14 4.87
C GLU A 141 14.63 9.63 5.12
N ARG A 142 15.60 10.49 4.80
CA ARG A 142 15.41 11.96 4.87
C ARG A 142 14.27 12.42 3.98
N HIS A 143 14.23 11.96 2.73
CA HIS A 143 13.15 12.29 1.79
C HIS A 143 11.78 11.83 2.30
N MET A 144 11.69 10.62 2.89
CA MET A 144 10.45 10.13 3.47
C MET A 144 10.00 10.95 4.67
N ASN A 145 10.93 11.36 5.54
CA ASN A 145 10.64 12.22 6.69
C ASN A 145 10.17 13.62 6.23
N GLU A 146 10.86 14.25 5.27
CA GLU A 146 10.45 15.54 4.69
C GLU A 146 9.04 15.45 4.05
N THR A 147 8.77 14.35 3.34
CA THR A 147 7.45 14.11 2.76
C THR A 147 6.39 13.98 3.85
N GLN A 148 6.67 13.23 4.92
CA GLN A 148 5.75 13.06 6.04
C GLN A 148 5.49 14.37 6.79
N GLU A 149 6.52 15.19 7.00
CA GLU A 149 6.36 16.52 7.61
C GLU A 149 5.53 17.45 6.73
N SER A 150 5.77 17.45 5.42
CA SER A 150 4.95 18.17 4.43
C SER A 150 3.48 17.73 4.49
N GLU A 151 3.21 16.43 4.57
CA GLU A 151 1.84 15.93 4.71
C GLU A 151 1.20 16.37 6.03
N ARG A 152 1.91 16.28 7.16
CA ARG A 152 1.41 16.75 8.46
C ARG A 152 1.09 18.25 8.43
N THR A 153 1.91 19.07 7.79
CA THR A 153 1.64 20.51 7.67
C THR A 153 0.43 20.78 6.78
N ARG A 154 0.27 20.05 5.67
CA ARG A 154 -0.91 20.13 4.79
C ARG A 154 -2.19 19.72 5.53
N GLU A 155 -2.15 18.63 6.28
CA GLU A 155 -3.28 18.17 7.11
C GLU A 155 -3.64 19.20 8.19
N ALA A 156 -2.65 19.78 8.86
CA ALA A 156 -2.88 20.82 9.87
C ALA A 156 -3.52 22.07 9.25
N GLN A 157 -3.09 22.50 8.06
CA GLN A 157 -3.69 23.60 7.33
C GLN A 157 -5.13 23.29 6.92
N TRP A 158 -5.37 22.10 6.36
CA TRP A 158 -6.70 21.66 5.98
C TRP A 158 -7.65 21.63 7.18
N LYS A 159 -7.21 21.09 8.32
CA LYS A 159 -7.99 21.06 9.56
C LYS A 159 -8.37 22.47 10.04
N ARG A 160 -7.43 23.42 10.04
CA ARG A 160 -7.72 24.82 10.40
C ARG A 160 -8.74 25.45 9.47
N ALA A 161 -8.63 25.22 8.16
CA ALA A 161 -9.58 25.74 7.18
C ALA A 161 -10.98 25.13 7.36
N TYR A 162 -11.05 23.82 7.64
CA TYR A 162 -12.29 23.12 7.94
C TYR A 162 -12.95 23.66 9.20
N ASP A 163 -12.19 23.81 10.29
CA ASP A 163 -12.70 24.34 11.57
C ASP A 163 -13.21 25.78 11.42
N LEU A 164 -12.51 26.62 10.65
CA LEU A 164 -12.94 27.98 10.35
C LEU A 164 -14.27 28.00 9.59
N LYS A 165 -14.40 27.18 8.54
CA LYS A 165 -15.64 27.06 7.76
C LYS A 165 -16.80 26.60 8.63
N ARG A 166 -16.58 25.58 9.46
CA ARG A 166 -17.57 25.07 10.41
C ARG A 166 -18.01 26.13 11.43
N ALA A 167 -17.07 26.96 11.89
CA ALA A 167 -17.38 28.07 12.78
C ALA A 167 -18.24 29.14 12.08
N GLN A 168 -17.96 29.45 10.81
CA GLN A 168 -18.77 30.38 10.02
C GLN A 168 -20.18 29.85 9.77
N GLU A 169 -20.33 28.59 9.37
CA GLU A 169 -21.64 27.95 9.19
C GLU A 169 -22.47 28.00 10.49
N LYS A 170 -21.85 27.70 11.63
CA LYS A 170 -22.49 27.81 12.95
C LYS A 170 -22.89 29.24 13.32
N GLN A 171 -22.13 30.24 12.88
CA GLN A 171 -22.51 31.64 13.07
C GLN A 171 -23.72 32.03 12.20
N GLN A 172 -23.76 31.56 10.95
CA GLN A 172 -24.90 31.77 10.05
C GLN A 172 -26.16 31.09 10.57
N GLU A 173 -26.05 29.85 11.04
CA GLU A 173 -27.14 29.10 11.66
C GLU A 173 -27.72 29.85 12.87
N ARG A 174 -26.86 30.34 13.77
CA ARG A 174 -27.30 31.17 14.92
C ARG A 174 -27.90 32.52 14.53
N ALA A 175 -27.48 33.10 13.40
CA ALA A 175 -28.06 34.33 12.90
C ALA A 175 -29.46 34.08 12.33
N TRP A 176 -29.60 33.00 11.56
CA TRP A 176 -30.88 32.52 11.05
C TRP A 176 -31.87 32.17 12.17
N GLU A 177 -31.42 31.44 13.19
CA GLU A 177 -32.24 31.09 14.35
C GLU A 177 -32.77 32.35 15.07
N ARG A 178 -31.91 33.35 15.28
CA ARG A 178 -32.32 34.66 15.85
C ARG A 178 -33.32 35.39 14.96
N GLN A 179 -33.15 35.35 13.65
CA GLN A 179 -34.10 35.96 12.71
C GLN A 179 -35.46 35.28 12.77
N MET A 180 -35.49 33.94 12.79
CA MET A 180 -36.72 33.17 12.92
C MET A 180 -37.39 33.37 14.28
N ASP A 181 -36.63 33.50 15.36
CA ASP A 181 -37.15 33.84 16.68
C ASP A 181 -37.79 35.22 16.72
N ASN A 182 -37.16 36.23 16.12
CA ASN A 182 -37.71 37.57 16.02
C ASN A 182 -39.03 37.54 15.22
N LYS A 183 -39.06 36.85 14.08
CA LYS A 183 -40.28 36.69 13.28
C LYS A 183 -41.41 36.02 14.08
N ARG A 184 -41.09 34.95 14.83
CA ARG A 184 -42.05 34.29 15.74
C ARG A 184 -42.53 35.19 16.87
N ARG A 185 -41.72 36.14 17.35
CA ARG A 185 -42.14 37.13 18.36
C ARG A 185 -43.05 38.19 17.75
N GLU A 186 -42.73 38.65 16.55
CA GLU A 186 -43.56 39.60 15.80
C GLU A 186 -44.93 39.01 15.47
N GLU A 187 -44.98 37.76 15.01
CA GLU A 187 -46.23 37.02 14.77
C GLU A 187 -47.06 36.91 16.06
N ARG A 188 -46.47 36.48 17.18
CA ARG A 188 -47.15 36.47 18.49
C ARG A 188 -47.66 37.84 18.92
N THR A 189 -46.90 38.90 18.66
CA THR A 189 -47.33 40.27 18.99
C THR A 189 -48.52 40.70 18.13
N ARG A 190 -48.50 40.34 16.84
CA ARG A 190 -49.60 40.60 15.90
C ARG A 190 -50.86 39.82 16.29
N GLU A 191 -50.71 38.54 16.65
CA GLU A 191 -51.81 37.71 17.15
C GLU A 191 -52.41 38.29 18.42
N ALA A 192 -51.59 38.67 19.40
CA ALA A 192 -52.07 39.30 20.63
C ALA A 192 -52.80 40.64 20.36
N GLN A 193 -52.29 41.47 19.44
CA GLN A 193 -52.98 42.70 19.03
C GLN A 193 -54.31 42.41 18.34
N TRP A 194 -54.36 41.37 17.52
CA TRP A 194 -55.58 40.92 16.86
C TRP A 194 -56.60 40.42 17.89
N GLU A 195 -56.19 39.58 18.85
CA GLU A 195 -57.04 39.10 19.94
C GLU A 195 -57.59 40.24 20.79
N MET A 196 -56.74 41.18 21.23
CA MET A 196 -57.18 42.39 21.96
C MET A 196 -58.17 43.23 21.14
N SER A 197 -58.00 43.30 19.82
CA SER A 197 -58.93 43.99 18.92
C SER A 197 -60.27 43.24 18.76
N GLN A 198 -60.25 41.91 18.78
CA GLN A 198 -61.47 41.09 18.79
C GLN A 198 -62.19 41.25 20.12
N GLU A 199 -61.50 41.10 21.26
CA GLU A 199 -62.10 41.26 22.59
C GLU A 199 -62.72 42.65 22.78
N LYS A 200 -62.04 43.71 22.33
CA LYS A 200 -62.61 45.08 22.38
C LYS A 200 -63.88 45.20 21.53
N ARG A 201 -63.96 44.52 20.39
CA ARG A 201 -65.16 44.50 19.54
C ARG A 201 -66.29 43.73 20.22
N GLU A 202 -66.01 42.57 20.77
CA GLU A 202 -66.98 41.77 21.53
C GLU A 202 -67.54 42.53 22.73
N ARG A 203 -66.69 43.25 23.48
CA ARG A 203 -67.13 44.12 24.59
C ARG A 203 -68.04 45.27 24.16
N LEU A 204 -67.91 45.73 22.91
CA LEU A 204 -68.80 46.72 22.30
C LEU A 204 -70.06 46.08 21.69
N GLY A 205 -70.23 44.76 21.80
CA GLY A 205 -71.30 44.03 21.13
C GLY A 205 -71.15 43.94 19.61
N LEU A 206 -69.99 44.30 19.05
CA LEU A 206 -69.79 44.30 17.60
C LEU A 206 -69.35 42.90 17.13
N SER A 207 -70.10 42.30 16.19
CA SER A 207 -69.76 41.00 15.59
C SER A 207 -69.82 41.06 14.06
N TRP A 208 -69.00 40.27 13.37
CA TRP A 208 -69.11 40.14 11.92
C TRP A 208 -70.24 39.16 11.58
N SER A 209 -71.04 39.50 10.57
CA SER A 209 -72.01 38.56 9.98
C SER A 209 -71.29 37.35 9.38
N ALA A 210 -72.04 36.26 9.13
CA ALA A 210 -71.53 35.16 8.33
C ALA A 210 -70.95 35.70 7.01
N PRO A 211 -69.75 35.27 6.61
CA PRO A 211 -69.10 35.79 5.42
C PRO A 211 -69.90 35.39 4.18
N LEU A 212 -70.21 36.38 3.37
CA LEU A 212 -70.82 36.19 2.06
C LEU A 212 -69.69 36.02 1.06
N SER A 213 -69.60 34.84 0.47
CA SER A 213 -68.71 34.61 -0.65
C SER A 213 -69.17 35.46 -1.83
N HIS A 214 -68.23 36.15 -2.44
CA HIS A 214 -68.39 36.73 -3.76
C HIS A 214 -67.80 35.79 -4.81
N GLY A 215 -68.09 36.09 -6.09
CA GLY A 215 -67.48 35.37 -7.20
C GLY A 215 -65.95 35.39 -7.10
N CYS A 216 -65.32 34.41 -7.75
CA CYS A 216 -63.86 34.33 -7.80
C CYS A 216 -63.28 35.57 -8.49
N VAL A 217 -62.32 36.24 -7.84
CA VAL A 217 -61.67 37.44 -8.38
C VAL A 217 -60.52 37.06 -9.31
N SER A 218 -59.81 35.98 -8.99
CA SER A 218 -58.81 35.37 -9.86
C SER A 218 -58.65 33.88 -9.56
N HIS A 219 -57.74 33.20 -10.27
CA HIS A 219 -57.54 31.75 -10.14
C HIS A 219 -57.13 31.35 -8.72
N GLY A 220 -57.95 30.54 -8.05
CA GLY A 220 -57.73 30.17 -6.65
C GLY A 220 -57.93 31.32 -5.67
N VAL A 221 -58.45 32.49 -6.08
CA VAL A 221 -58.66 33.62 -5.17
C VAL A 221 -60.14 33.99 -5.10
N GLN A 222 -60.75 33.74 -3.94
CA GLN A 222 -62.12 34.13 -3.66
C GLN A 222 -62.17 35.39 -2.80
N SER A 223 -63.06 36.32 -3.14
CA SER A 223 -63.35 37.46 -2.26
C SER A 223 -64.52 37.13 -1.35
N TYR A 224 -64.38 37.49 -0.09
CA TYR A 224 -65.41 37.40 0.92
C TYR A 224 -65.72 38.80 1.44
N ARG A 225 -66.99 39.03 1.76
CA ARG A 225 -67.42 40.22 2.49
C ARG A 225 -68.23 39.82 3.72
N ALA A 226 -68.05 40.55 4.81
CA ALA A 226 -68.96 40.46 5.95
C ALA A 226 -69.36 41.86 6.41
N ARG A 227 -70.57 41.96 6.95
CA ARG A 227 -71.09 43.19 7.53
C ARG A 227 -70.76 43.21 9.02
N LEU A 228 -70.33 44.35 9.54
CA LEU A 228 -70.19 44.54 10.99
C LEU A 228 -71.58 44.81 11.58
N LEU A 229 -72.02 43.93 12.48
CA LEU A 229 -73.28 43.99 13.21
C LEU A 229 -73.04 44.53 14.61
N ASP A 230 -73.96 45.35 15.10
CA ASP A 230 -74.00 45.80 16.49
C ASP A 230 -75.08 44.98 17.22
N ALA A 231 -74.65 44.05 18.08
CA ALA A 231 -75.52 43.14 18.82
C ALA A 231 -76.50 43.89 19.73
N VAL A 232 -76.09 45.04 20.28
CA VAL A 232 -76.98 45.89 21.11
C VAL A 232 -78.17 46.38 20.29
N PHE A 233 -77.94 46.68 19.01
CA PHE A 233 -78.99 47.08 18.07
C PHE A 233 -79.78 45.89 17.49
N THR A 234 -79.12 44.75 17.31
CA THR A 234 -79.70 43.57 16.64
C THR A 234 -80.67 42.82 17.56
N GLU A 235 -80.41 42.78 18.87
CA GLU A 235 -81.36 42.21 19.85
C GLU A 235 -82.66 43.02 19.95
N CYS A 236 -82.61 44.33 19.75
CA CYS A 236 -83.80 45.19 19.70
C CYS A 236 -84.65 44.99 18.45
N LEU A 237 -84.09 44.46 17.35
CA LEU A 237 -84.82 44.23 16.09
C LEU A 237 -85.63 42.92 16.09
N GLY A 238 -85.58 42.17 17.18
CA GLY A 238 -86.34 40.94 17.35
C GLY A 238 -85.72 39.78 16.58
N SER A 239 -85.42 38.72 17.32
CA SER A 239 -85.21 37.39 16.73
C SER A 239 -86.38 37.10 15.79
N PRO A 240 -86.17 36.56 14.56
CA PRO A 240 -87.27 36.18 13.70
C PRO A 240 -88.04 35.06 14.37
N THR A 241 -89.09 35.40 15.12
CA THR A 241 -90.06 34.45 15.60
C THR A 241 -90.67 33.80 14.37
N THR A 242 -90.49 32.48 14.30
CA THR A 242 -91.07 31.55 13.34
C THR A 242 -92.36 32.08 12.74
N ALA A 243 -92.35 32.31 11.42
CA ALA A 243 -93.51 32.70 10.66
C ALA A 243 -94.62 31.66 10.85
N ASN A 244 -95.61 31.97 11.69
CA ASN A 244 -96.87 31.24 11.68
C ASN A 244 -97.54 31.51 10.33
N ALA A 245 -98.08 30.46 9.71
CA ALA A 245 -98.57 30.39 8.32
C ALA A 245 -99.75 31.32 7.95
N LYS A 246 -99.99 32.40 8.70
CA LYS A 246 -100.99 33.44 8.43
C LYS A 246 -100.35 34.82 8.62
N GLY A 247 -99.32 35.11 7.81
CA GLY A 247 -98.86 36.45 7.39
C GLY A 247 -99.15 37.68 8.26
N MET A 248 -98.97 37.61 9.58
CA MET A 248 -99.19 38.74 10.48
C MET A 248 -98.04 38.79 11.49
N TRP A 249 -97.16 39.78 11.30
CA TRP A 249 -96.03 40.04 12.17
C TRP A 249 -96.53 40.76 13.42
N VAL A 250 -96.60 40.05 14.55
CA VAL A 250 -96.89 40.65 15.85
C VAL A 250 -95.57 40.96 16.54
N PHE A 251 -95.15 42.22 16.48
CA PHE A 251 -94.04 42.73 17.28
C PHE A 251 -94.52 42.90 18.72
N SER A 252 -94.29 41.90 19.56
CA SER A 252 -94.52 42.02 21.01
C SER A 252 -93.38 42.82 21.62
N GLY A 253 -93.67 44.04 22.03
CA GLY A 253 -92.69 44.98 22.55
C GLY A 253 -92.13 44.62 23.92
N SER A 254 -90.83 44.87 24.06
CA SER A 254 -90.25 45.52 25.24
C SER A 254 -89.17 46.50 24.75
N SER A 255 -89.61 47.75 24.58
CA SER A 255 -88.89 49.01 24.45
C SER A 255 -87.35 49.00 24.37
N CYS A 256 -86.81 48.96 23.15
CA CYS A 256 -85.70 49.83 22.78
C CYS A 256 -86.31 51.04 22.07
N ALA A 257 -86.75 52.04 22.84
CA ALA A 257 -87.28 53.28 22.27
C ALA A 257 -86.12 54.12 21.71
N LEU A 258 -85.68 53.80 20.50
CA LEU A 258 -84.87 54.71 19.70
C LEU A 258 -85.77 55.85 19.26
N ASN A 259 -85.67 56.99 19.95
CA ASN A 259 -86.16 58.27 19.46
C ASN A 259 -85.43 58.59 18.14
N THR A 260 -86.02 58.13 17.04
CA THR A 260 -85.57 58.44 15.70
C THR A 260 -86.27 59.72 15.28
N ASP A 261 -85.64 60.85 15.58
CA ASP A 261 -85.90 62.07 14.81
C ASP A 261 -85.64 61.75 13.33
N LYS A 262 -86.61 62.06 12.48
CA LYS A 262 -86.76 61.58 11.08
C LYS A 262 -85.70 62.08 10.09
N THR A 263 -84.51 62.44 10.54
CA THR A 263 -83.38 62.87 9.70
C THR A 263 -82.07 62.15 10.00
N THR A 264 -82.08 61.11 10.84
CA THR A 264 -80.89 60.28 11.08
C THR A 264 -80.56 59.47 9.83
N THR A 265 -79.57 59.96 9.08
CA THR A 265 -78.79 59.20 8.11
C THR A 265 -78.62 57.76 8.59
N MET A 266 -79.03 56.79 7.76
CA MET A 266 -78.84 55.36 8.01
C MET A 266 -77.43 55.14 8.60
N PRO A 267 -77.29 54.38 9.71
CA PRO A 267 -75.98 54.09 10.26
C PRO A 267 -75.13 53.50 9.13
N GLN A 268 -74.00 54.14 8.83
CA GLN A 268 -73.13 53.76 7.72
C GLN A 268 -72.77 52.28 7.88
N GLU A 269 -73.19 51.45 6.92
CA GLU A 269 -72.89 50.03 6.95
C GLU A 269 -71.38 49.83 6.73
N ILE A 270 -70.70 49.35 7.76
CA ILE A 270 -69.27 49.02 7.66
C ILE A 270 -69.16 47.59 7.13
N TRP A 271 -68.55 47.46 5.95
CA TRP A 271 -68.27 46.19 5.29
C TRP A 271 -66.77 45.86 5.39
N GLY A 272 -66.48 44.66 5.86
CA GLY A 272 -65.14 44.08 5.82
C GLY A 272 -64.99 43.27 4.54
N HIS A 273 -63.87 43.45 3.84
CA HIS A 273 -63.52 42.71 2.64
C HIS A 273 -62.20 41.98 2.87
N TRP A 274 -62.15 40.70 2.50
CA TRP A 274 -60.89 39.94 2.45
C TRP A 274 -60.90 38.98 1.27
N THR A 275 -59.72 38.50 0.93
CA THR A 275 -59.48 37.54 -0.14
C THR A 275 -58.75 36.33 0.42
N VAL A 276 -59.19 35.15 0.01
CA VAL A 276 -58.54 33.89 0.39
C VAL A 276 -57.88 33.32 -0.85
N GLU A 277 -56.56 33.10 -0.77
CA GLU A 277 -55.79 32.42 -1.80
C GLU A 277 -55.90 30.91 -1.63
N GLU A 278 -55.78 30.18 -2.75
CA GLU A 278 -55.93 28.73 -2.85
C GLU A 278 -57.31 28.18 -2.40
N ASP A 279 -58.38 28.96 -2.59
CA ASP A 279 -59.73 28.50 -2.26
C ASP A 279 -60.15 27.36 -3.22
N PRO A 280 -60.41 26.14 -2.72
CA PRO A 280 -60.75 25.00 -3.56
C PRO A 280 -62.09 25.18 -4.29
N SER A 281 -62.96 26.07 -3.80
CA SER A 281 -64.22 26.41 -4.47
C SER A 281 -64.02 27.34 -5.68
N CYS A 282 -62.88 28.03 -5.75
CA CYS A 282 -62.45 28.82 -6.90
C CYS A 282 -61.50 28.03 -7.78
N SER A 283 -62.02 26.94 -8.35
CA SER A 283 -61.28 26.13 -9.30
C SER A 283 -61.03 26.87 -10.63
N PRO A 284 -59.95 26.54 -11.36
CA PRO A 284 -59.75 27.01 -12.72
C PRO A 284 -60.96 26.64 -13.59
N PHE A 285 -61.61 27.64 -14.18
CA PHE A 285 -62.55 27.46 -15.29
C PHE A 285 -61.92 26.63 -16.45
N PHE A 286 -60.59 26.54 -16.50
CA PHE A 286 -59.83 25.78 -17.48
C PHE A 286 -59.69 24.27 -17.21
N GLN A 287 -60.42 23.65 -16.29
CA GLN A 287 -60.42 22.18 -16.21
C GLN A 287 -61.39 21.48 -17.19
N ASP A 288 -62.28 22.21 -17.86
CA ASP A 288 -63.33 21.59 -18.71
C ASP A 288 -63.04 21.59 -20.23
N TRP A 289 -61.87 22.06 -20.68
CA TRP A 289 -61.47 21.91 -22.09
C TRP A 289 -60.72 20.60 -22.39
N ARG A 290 -60.16 19.93 -21.38
CA ARG A 290 -59.48 18.64 -21.57
C ARG A 290 -60.42 17.44 -21.62
N THR A 291 -61.68 17.59 -21.23
CA THR A 291 -62.70 16.53 -21.30
C THR A 291 -63.32 16.37 -22.70
N ASN A 292 -63.10 17.31 -23.62
CA ASN A 292 -63.62 17.25 -25.00
C ASN A 292 -62.56 17.10 -26.11
N VAL A 293 -61.26 17.05 -25.78
CA VAL A 293 -60.27 16.62 -26.76
C VAL A 293 -59.96 15.14 -26.53
N ARG A 294 -60.87 14.30 -27.03
CA ARG A 294 -60.55 12.92 -27.38
C ARG A 294 -59.52 13.01 -28.51
N VAL A 295 -58.24 13.13 -28.16
CA VAL A 295 -57.17 12.97 -29.15
C VAL A 295 -57.13 11.48 -29.44
N ASP A 296 -57.87 11.05 -30.46
CA ASP A 296 -57.59 9.83 -31.18
C ASP A 296 -56.22 10.02 -31.86
N ILE A 297 -55.13 9.84 -31.10
CA ILE A 297 -53.83 9.56 -31.70
C ILE A 297 -53.90 8.11 -32.14
N LEU A 298 -54.52 7.93 -33.31
CA LEU A 298 -54.22 6.84 -34.21
C LEU A 298 -52.70 6.80 -34.39
N SER A 299 -52.11 5.71 -33.89
CA SER A 299 -51.17 4.88 -34.64
C SER A 299 -50.58 5.54 -35.88
N ASN A 300 -49.36 6.04 -35.78
CA ASN A 300 -48.31 5.80 -36.76
C ASN A 300 -46.98 6.32 -36.20
N TRP A 301 -45.98 5.43 -36.27
CA TRP A 301 -44.57 5.54 -35.89
C TRP A 301 -44.24 5.13 -34.46
#